data_AF-A0A2N6EAA2-F1
#
_entry.id   AF-A0A2N6EAA2-F1
#
_cell.length_a   1.000
_cell.length_b   1.000
_cell.length_c   1.000
_cell.angle_alpha   90.00
_cell.angle_beta   90.00
_cell.angle_gamma   90.00
#
_symmetry.space_group_name_H-M   'P 1'
#
loop_
_entity.id
_entity.type
_entity.pdbx_description
1 polymer ?
#
loop_
_entity_poly.entity_id
_entity_poly.type
_entity_poly.pdbx_seq_one_letter_code
_entity_poly.pdbx_strand_id
1 'polypeptide(L)'
;MDENKQEKEQKQEETEPQQVSAEENATEEERGATEKIWDATLKTWSSATFRANQYRRVVQKKIDLTSIHKKIAAAHSDLGNAIDNLRQGDESSILEHQDVVEIFQKLDSLRTAAATLEEEIVAIKAELPPEEPEEGQD
;
A
#
# COMPACT_ATOMS: atom_id res chain seq x y z
N MET A 1 -24.70 -30.86 87.16
CA MET A 1 -23.94 -30.30 88.27
C MET A 1 -22.56 -30.01 87.75
N ASP A 2 -22.22 -28.84 87.19
CA ASP A 2 -22.88 -27.53 87.08
C ASP A 2 -22.22 -26.86 85.86
N GLU A 3 -22.97 -26.40 84.85
CA GLU A 3 -23.36 -24.99 84.65
C GLU A 3 -22.13 -24.06 84.68
N ASN A 4 -21.75 -23.34 83.62
CA ASN A 4 -22.46 -22.24 82.97
C ASN A 4 -21.49 -21.66 81.90
N LYS A 5 -21.69 -21.71 80.58
CA LYS A 5 -22.59 -20.94 79.69
C LYS A 5 -22.46 -19.41 79.78
N GLN A 6 -21.93 -18.84 78.70
CA GLN A 6 -22.22 -17.53 78.06
C GLN A 6 -21.96 -16.21 78.80
N GLU A 7 -21.03 -15.44 78.24
CA GLU A 7 -21.10 -14.01 77.87
C GLU A 7 -19.86 -13.78 76.96
N LYS A 8 -19.89 -13.52 75.65
CA LYS A 8 -20.73 -12.76 74.72
C LYS A 8 -20.57 -11.23 74.82
N GLU A 9 -19.45 -10.73 74.30
CA GLU A 9 -19.24 -9.36 73.79
C GLU A 9 -18.10 -9.49 72.76
N GLN A 10 -18.33 -9.63 71.44
CA GLN A 10 -18.72 -8.60 70.47
C GLN A 10 -18.03 -7.24 70.67
N LYS A 11 -16.87 -7.07 70.05
CA LYS A 11 -16.61 -5.88 69.23
C LYS A 11 -15.70 -6.22 68.05
N GLN A 12 -16.23 -5.95 66.86
CA GLN A 12 -15.58 -6.01 65.55
C GLN A 12 -14.53 -4.91 65.44
N GLU A 13 -13.40 -5.17 64.77
CA GLU A 13 -13.00 -4.51 63.52
C GLU A 13 -11.66 -5.06 63.02
N GLU A 14 -11.54 -5.18 61.69
CA GLU A 14 -10.29 -5.09 60.91
C GLU A 14 -9.25 -6.24 61.04
N THR A 15 -8.74 -6.88 60.00
CA THR A 15 -8.86 -6.79 58.54
C THR A 15 -8.36 -8.12 57.95
N GLU A 16 -8.78 -8.37 56.73
CA GLU A 16 -8.65 -9.52 55.84
C GLU A 16 -7.41 -10.43 55.87
N PRO A 17 -7.60 -11.73 55.51
CA PRO A 17 -6.56 -12.55 54.89
C PRO A 17 -6.50 -12.21 53.40
N GLN A 18 -5.40 -11.64 52.91
CA GLN A 18 -5.22 -11.48 51.47
C GLN A 18 -3.89 -12.09 51.01
N GLN A 19 -3.96 -13.42 50.82
CA GLN A 19 -3.16 -14.12 49.82
C GLN A 19 -3.74 -13.78 48.44
N VAL A 20 -3.25 -12.73 47.80
CA VAL A 20 -3.25 -12.58 46.33
C VAL A 20 -2.20 -11.53 46.00
N SER A 21 -1.00 -11.96 45.61
CA SER A 21 0.01 -11.05 45.05
C SER A 21 1.12 -11.79 44.29
N ALA A 22 0.80 -12.94 43.67
CA ALA A 22 1.73 -13.63 42.78
C ALA A 22 1.11 -14.05 41.43
N GLU A 23 -0.21 -14.14 41.31
CA GLU A 23 -0.86 -14.49 40.03
C GLU A 23 -1.19 -13.29 39.15
N GLU A 24 -1.33 -12.07 39.69
CA GLU A 24 -1.68 -10.89 38.86
C GLU A 24 -0.51 -10.39 38.00
N ASN A 25 0.73 -10.45 38.50
CA ASN A 25 1.91 -10.02 37.73
C ASN A 25 2.22 -10.95 36.53
N ALA A 26 2.02 -12.26 36.69
CA ALA A 26 2.21 -13.21 35.58
C ALA A 26 1.15 -12.99 34.47
N THR A 27 -0.09 -12.67 34.86
CA THR A 27 -1.17 -12.43 33.89
C THR A 27 -1.06 -11.11 33.13
N GLU A 28 -0.48 -10.05 33.71
CA GLU A 28 -0.25 -8.78 33.01
C GLU A 28 0.92 -8.87 32.03
N GLU A 29 2.01 -9.55 32.39
CA GLU A 29 3.14 -9.79 31.48
C GLU A 29 2.74 -10.69 30.29
N GLU A 30 1.94 -11.74 30.53
CA GLU A 30 1.41 -12.59 29.46
C GLU A 30 0.42 -11.86 28.56
N ARG A 31 -0.47 -11.01 29.12
CA ARG A 31 -1.38 -10.17 28.32
C ARG A 31 -0.60 -9.19 27.44
N GLY A 32 0.37 -8.47 28.00
CA GLY A 32 1.24 -7.57 27.24
C GLY A 32 2.10 -8.28 26.19
N ALA A 33 2.51 -9.54 26.44
CA ALA A 33 3.20 -10.36 25.44
C ALA A 33 2.27 -10.79 24.30
N THR A 34 1.03 -11.19 24.60
CA THR A 34 0.04 -11.55 23.57
C THR A 34 -0.41 -10.35 22.74
N GLU A 35 -0.61 -9.18 23.35
CA GLU A 35 -0.90 -7.93 22.65
C GLU A 35 0.22 -7.55 21.68
N LYS A 36 1.49 -7.66 22.10
CA LYS A 36 2.65 -7.44 21.21
C LYS A 36 2.68 -8.40 20.02
N ILE A 37 2.26 -9.66 20.22
CA ILE A 37 2.18 -10.65 19.13
C ILE A 37 1.04 -10.31 18.17
N TRP A 38 -0.12 -9.88 18.69
CA TRP A 38 -1.25 -9.41 17.87
C TRP A 38 -0.89 -8.17 17.07
N ASP A 39 -0.26 -7.19 17.69
CA ASP A 39 0.26 -6.00 17.05
C ASP A 39 1.27 -6.32 15.95
N ALA A 40 2.26 -7.17 16.24
CA ALA A 40 3.27 -7.57 15.26
C ALA A 40 2.64 -8.31 14.07
N THR A 41 1.62 -9.13 14.34
CA THR A 41 0.89 -9.87 13.30
C THR A 41 0.04 -8.93 12.46
N LEU A 42 -0.68 -7.99 13.08
CA LEU A 42 -1.50 -6.98 12.41
C LEU A 42 -0.63 -6.08 11.52
N LYS A 43 0.51 -5.60 12.05
CA LYS A 43 1.51 -4.79 11.31
C LYS A 43 2.10 -5.54 10.14
N THR A 44 2.43 -6.82 10.32
CA THR A 44 2.94 -7.66 9.22
C THR A 44 1.87 -7.88 8.16
N TRP A 45 0.61 -8.09 8.56
CA TRP A 45 -0.51 -8.27 7.65
C TRP A 45 -0.86 -7.00 6.86
N SER A 46 -0.91 -5.83 7.52
CA SER A 46 -1.17 -4.54 6.87
C SER A 46 -0.06 -4.18 5.89
N SER A 47 1.21 -4.36 6.29
CA SER A 47 2.37 -4.14 5.42
C SER A 47 2.41 -5.11 4.23
N ALA A 48 2.14 -6.40 4.45
CA ALA A 48 2.09 -7.40 3.37
C ALA A 48 0.97 -7.10 2.37
N THR A 49 -0.22 -6.73 2.87
CA THR A 49 -1.36 -6.34 2.03
C THR A 49 -1.07 -5.08 1.23
N PHE A 50 -0.44 -4.08 1.84
CA PHE A 50 -0.01 -2.85 1.18
C PHE A 50 0.98 -3.14 0.05
N ARG A 51 2.04 -3.92 0.32
CA ARG A 51 3.03 -4.30 -0.71
C ARG A 51 2.42 -5.11 -1.85
N ALA A 52 1.48 -6.00 -1.55
CA ALA A 52 0.75 -6.75 -2.58
C ALA A 52 -0.06 -5.83 -3.50
N ASN A 53 -0.74 -4.84 -2.93
CA ASN A 53 -1.48 -3.83 -3.70
C ASN A 53 -0.55 -2.95 -4.54
N GLN A 54 0.58 -2.52 -4.00
CA GLN A 54 1.59 -1.78 -4.77
C GLN A 54 2.11 -2.60 -5.96
N TYR A 55 2.47 -3.86 -5.73
CA TYR A 55 2.94 -4.74 -6.79
C TYR A 55 1.90 -4.88 -7.91
N ARG A 56 0.63 -5.09 -7.54
CA ARG A 56 -0.49 -5.16 -8.49
C ARG A 56 -0.58 -3.87 -9.34
N ARG A 57 -0.53 -2.70 -8.70
CA ARG A 57 -0.57 -1.39 -9.39
C ARG A 57 0.61 -1.21 -10.33
N VAL A 58 1.83 -1.53 -9.88
CA VAL A 58 3.05 -1.46 -10.71
C VAL A 58 2.96 -2.37 -11.92
N VAL A 59 2.51 -3.61 -11.74
CA VAL A 59 2.37 -4.57 -12.86
C VAL A 59 1.35 -4.06 -13.87
N GLN A 60 0.20 -3.56 -13.43
CA GLN A 60 -0.80 -2.99 -14.33
C GLN A 60 -0.21 -1.83 -15.14
N LYS A 61 0.46 -0.89 -14.48
CA LYS A 61 1.09 0.26 -15.15
C LYS A 61 2.20 -0.16 -16.12
N LYS A 62 2.96 -1.21 -15.81
CA LYS A 62 3.95 -1.79 -16.73
C LYS A 62 3.32 -2.44 -17.97
N ILE A 63 2.16 -3.09 -17.81
CA ILE A 63 1.40 -3.64 -18.93
C ILE A 63 0.95 -2.50 -19.85
N ASP A 64 0.41 -1.43 -19.26
CA ASP A 64 -0.02 -0.24 -19.98
C ASP A 64 1.16 0.41 -20.72
N LEU A 65 2.31 0.57 -20.07
CA LEU A 65 3.54 1.10 -20.68
C LEU A 65 4.00 0.24 -21.86
N THR A 66 3.99 -1.09 -21.71
CA THR A 66 4.31 -2.02 -22.80
C THR A 66 3.35 -1.87 -23.99
N SER A 67 2.06 -1.65 -23.70
CA SER A 67 1.06 -1.38 -24.73
C SER A 67 1.36 -0.07 -25.48
N ILE A 68 1.75 0.99 -24.75
CA ILE A 68 2.17 2.27 -25.37
C ILE A 68 3.41 2.08 -26.24
N HIS A 69 4.43 1.36 -25.78
CA HIS A 69 5.63 1.09 -26.60
C HIS A 69 5.29 0.36 -27.90
N LYS A 70 4.35 -0.61 -27.87
CA LYS A 70 3.85 -1.26 -29.08
C LYS A 70 3.14 -0.27 -30.02
N LYS A 71 2.33 0.64 -29.48
CA LYS A 71 1.67 1.70 -30.26
C LYS A 71 2.67 2.67 -30.89
N ILE A 72 3.75 3.01 -30.18
CA ILE A 72 4.84 3.84 -30.72
C ILE A 72 5.53 3.13 -31.90
N ALA A 73 5.86 1.84 -31.74
CA ALA A 73 6.45 1.05 -32.83
C ALA A 73 5.55 0.95 -34.05
N ALA A 74 4.23 0.75 -33.84
CA ALA A 74 3.25 0.77 -34.92
C ALA A 74 3.18 2.14 -35.61
N ALA A 75 3.11 3.24 -34.84
CA ALA A 75 3.08 4.59 -35.39
C ALA A 75 4.35 4.95 -36.19
N HIS A 76 5.52 4.43 -35.79
CA HIS A 76 6.74 4.56 -36.61
C HIS A 76 6.65 3.80 -37.93
N SER A 77 6.02 2.62 -37.93
CA SER A 77 5.78 1.86 -39.16
C SER A 77 4.78 2.59 -40.07
N ASP A 78 3.71 3.13 -39.48
CA ASP A 78 2.71 3.94 -40.19
C ASP A 78 3.35 5.19 -40.81
N LEU A 79 4.24 5.87 -40.06
CA LEU A 79 4.99 7.03 -40.56
C LEU A 79 5.84 6.67 -41.78
N GLY A 80 6.57 5.55 -41.72
CA GLY A 80 7.39 5.08 -42.84
C GLY A 80 6.54 4.80 -44.08
N ASN A 81 5.40 4.11 -43.90
CA ASN A 81 4.46 3.84 -44.99
C ASN A 81 3.86 5.13 -45.58
N ALA A 82 3.48 6.09 -44.74
CA ALA A 82 2.96 7.38 -45.19
C ALA A 82 4.00 8.15 -46.02
N ILE A 83 5.25 8.21 -45.55
CA ILE A 83 6.35 8.84 -46.27
C ILE A 83 6.62 8.14 -47.60
N ASP A 84 6.66 6.81 -47.62
CA ASP A 84 6.91 6.04 -48.84
C ASP A 84 5.80 6.22 -49.88
N ASN A 85 4.53 6.29 -49.44
CA ASN A 85 3.40 6.56 -50.32
C ASN A 85 3.46 7.97 -50.93
N LEU A 86 3.76 8.99 -50.11
CA LEU A 86 3.90 10.37 -50.56
C LEU A 86 5.08 10.53 -51.52
N ARG A 87 6.19 9.85 -51.23
CA ARG A 87 7.36 9.82 -52.12
C ARG A 87 7.06 9.17 -53.47
N GLN A 88 6.26 8.11 -53.50
CA GLN A 88 5.83 7.46 -54.74
C GLN A 88 4.84 8.33 -55.54
N GLY A 89 4.12 9.24 -54.87
CA GLY A 89 3.23 10.20 -55.49
C GLY A 89 3.92 11.48 -56.01
N ASP A 90 5.25 11.54 -56.02
CA ASP A 90 6.05 12.72 -56.37
C ASP A 90 5.72 13.98 -55.54
N GLU A 91 5.23 13.81 -54.31
CA GLU A 91 4.91 14.92 -53.40
C GLU A 91 6.20 15.63 -52.94
N SER A 92 6.26 16.95 -53.11
CA SER A 92 7.44 17.73 -52.75
C SER A 92 7.55 18.05 -51.26
N SER A 93 6.41 18.17 -50.57
CA SER A 93 6.35 18.62 -49.17
C SER A 93 5.87 17.51 -48.22
N ILE A 94 6.55 16.36 -48.24
CA ILE A 94 6.17 15.15 -47.49
C ILE A 94 5.98 15.42 -45.98
N LEU A 95 6.85 16.23 -45.37
CA LEU A 95 6.82 16.48 -43.92
C LEU A 95 5.72 17.46 -43.48
N GLU A 96 5.25 18.29 -44.40
CA GLU A 96 4.15 19.22 -44.15
C GLU A 96 2.79 18.58 -44.48
N HIS A 97 2.81 17.41 -45.11
CA HIS A 97 1.60 16.66 -45.43
C HIS A 97 0.85 16.31 -44.15
N GLN A 98 -0.46 16.53 -44.18
CA GLN A 98 -1.33 16.39 -43.01
C GLN A 98 -1.19 15.03 -42.33
N ASP A 99 -1.22 13.93 -43.10
CA ASP A 99 -1.08 12.57 -42.56
C ASP A 99 0.22 12.38 -41.74
N VAL A 100 1.33 12.93 -42.22
CA VAL A 100 2.63 12.84 -41.54
C VAL A 100 2.63 13.68 -40.27
N VAL A 101 2.06 14.88 -40.32
CA VAL A 101 1.89 15.77 -39.15
C VAL A 101 1.02 15.12 -38.08
N GLU A 102 -0.09 14.48 -38.46
CA GLU A 102 -0.98 13.76 -37.53
C GLU A 102 -0.26 12.57 -36.86
N ILE A 103 0.56 11.84 -37.61
CA ILE A 103 1.37 10.75 -37.05
C ILE A 103 2.42 11.29 -36.07
N PHE A 104 3.05 12.43 -36.36
CA PHE A 104 3.97 13.08 -35.42
C PHE A 104 3.27 13.51 -34.13
N GLN A 105 2.11 14.16 -34.22
CA GLN A 105 1.32 14.54 -33.04
C GLN A 105 0.94 13.32 -32.19
N LYS A 106 0.55 12.22 -32.84
CA LYS A 106 0.27 10.95 -32.16
C LYS A 106 1.51 10.38 -31.47
N LEU A 107 2.67 10.40 -32.13
CA LEU A 107 3.94 9.95 -31.55
C LEU A 107 4.32 10.78 -30.31
N ASP A 108 4.18 12.10 -30.37
CA ASP A 108 4.49 12.98 -29.24
C ASP A 108 3.54 12.77 -28.06
N SER A 109 2.25 12.58 -28.34
CA SER A 109 1.26 12.21 -27.32
C SER A 109 1.60 10.86 -26.66
N LEU A 110 1.96 9.85 -27.46
CA LEU A 110 2.34 8.53 -26.94
C LEU A 110 3.63 8.58 -26.11
N ARG A 111 4.63 9.37 -26.53
CA ARG A 111 5.87 9.57 -25.78
C ARG A 111 5.62 10.26 -24.44
N THR A 112 4.79 11.30 -24.44
CA THR A 112 4.39 11.99 -23.22
C THR A 112 3.67 11.03 -22.26
N ALA A 113 2.71 10.25 -22.78
CA ALA A 113 2.00 9.26 -21.97
C ALA A 113 2.93 8.15 -21.42
N ALA A 114 3.93 7.70 -22.19
CA ALA A 114 4.93 6.76 -21.72
C ALA A 114 5.75 7.34 -20.56
N ALA A 115 6.24 8.57 -20.69
CA ALA A 115 6.98 9.26 -19.63
C ALA A 115 6.15 9.41 -18.35
N THR A 116 4.88 9.81 -18.47
CA THR A 116 3.96 9.89 -17.32
C THR A 116 3.77 8.54 -16.64
N LEU A 117 3.60 7.45 -17.39
CA LEU A 117 3.49 6.11 -16.78
C LEU A 117 4.77 5.67 -16.08
N GLU A 118 5.94 6.02 -16.62
CA GLU A 118 7.23 5.74 -15.97
C GLU A 118 7.37 6.49 -14.64
N GLU A 119 7.01 7.77 -14.62
CA GLU A 119 6.97 8.58 -13.39
C GLU A 119 5.98 8.00 -12.37
N GLU A 120 4.77 7.61 -12.78
CA GLU A 120 3.79 6.96 -11.91
C GLU A 120 4.30 5.64 -11.35
N ILE A 121 5.00 4.82 -12.16
CA ILE A 121 5.60 3.56 -11.68
C ILE A 121 6.67 3.84 -10.63
N VAL A 122 7.49 4.89 -10.80
CA VAL A 122 8.49 5.30 -9.81
C VAL A 122 7.81 5.79 -8.54
N ALA A 123 6.76 6.61 -8.67
CA ALA A 123 6.00 7.12 -7.53
C ALA A 123 5.33 6.00 -6.72
N ILE A 124 4.68 5.02 -7.37
CA ILE A 124 4.06 3.87 -6.68
C ILE A 124 5.11 3.02 -5.97
N LYS A 125 6.32 2.88 -6.52
CA LYS A 125 7.40 2.14 -5.86
C LYS A 125 7.99 2.88 -4.66
N ALA A 126 7.94 4.21 -4.67
CA ALA A 126 8.44 5.07 -3.60
C ALA A 126 7.40 5.33 -2.51
N GLU A 127 6.12 5.02 -2.75
CA GLU A 127 5.03 5.17 -1.80
C GLU A 127 5.30 4.28 -0.56
N LEU A 128 5.34 4.92 0.61
CA LEU A 128 5.55 4.24 1.88
C LEU A 128 4.22 3.66 2.39
N PRO A 129 4.25 2.58 3.19
CA PRO A 129 3.07 2.11 3.90
C PRO A 129 2.48 3.27 4.72
N PRO A 130 1.15 3.40 4.82
CA PRO A 130 0.54 4.44 5.63
C PRO A 130 1.06 4.36 7.08
N GLU A 131 1.53 5.49 7.62
CA GLU A 131 1.79 5.62 9.05
C GLU A 131 0.44 5.57 9.77
N GLU A 132 0.30 4.63 10.71
CA GLU A 132 -0.89 4.54 11.57
C GLU A 132 -0.91 5.71 12.55
N PRO A 133 -2.11 6.19 12.96
CA PRO A 133 -2.23 7.27 13.95
C PRO A 133 -1.52 6.85 15.24
N GLU A 134 -0.65 7.71 15.77
CA GLU A 134 -0.12 7.53 17.11
C GLU A 134 -1.29 7.53 18.11
N GLU A 135 -1.67 6.35 18.59
CA GLU A 135 -2.62 6.22 19.68
C GLU A 135 -1.96 6.72 20.97
N GLY A 136 -2.33 7.95 21.36
CA GLY A 136 -2.50 8.40 22.74
C GLY A 136 -1.31 8.20 23.69
N GLN A 137 -0.42 9.19 23.74
CA GLN A 137 0.22 9.56 25.01
C GLN A 137 -0.72 10.51 25.75
N ASP A 138 -1.60 9.95 26.61
CA ASP A 138 -2.28 10.69 27.68
C ASP A 138 -1.67 10.28 29.03
#